data_AF-A0A183EV35-F1
#
_entry.id   AF-A0A183EV35-F1
#
_cell.length_a   1.000
_cell.length_b   1.000
_cell.length_c   1.000
_cell.angle_alpha   90.00
_cell.angle_beta   90.00
_cell.angle_gamma   90.00
#
_symmetry.space_group_name_H-M   'P 1'
#
loop_
_entity.id
_entity.type
_entity.pdbx_description
1 polymer ?
#
loop_
_entity_poly.entity_id
_entity_poly.type
_entity_poly.pdbx_seq_one_letter_code
_entity_poly.pdbx_strand_id
1 'polypeptide(L)'
;MEEDVSTEVGIEADSDVEEVLLEPRFKYSRILNSVPAILRQDAATCMAIHDKFAALGSRSGYVYIVDHFGNLHPENVRLFFICFINLVLFGRCVKHFVQHLE
;
A
#
# COMPACT_ATOMS: atom_id res chain seq x y z
N MET A 1 -10.11 -15.17 -56.55
CA MET A 1 -8.65 -15.16 -56.48
C MET A 1 -8.31 -14.43 -55.20
N GLU A 2 -7.85 -15.22 -54.25
CA GLU A 2 -7.37 -14.84 -52.93
C GLU A 2 -6.08 -14.02 -53.05
N GLU A 3 -5.76 -13.20 -52.05
CA GLU A 3 -4.58 -13.42 -51.20
C GLU A 3 -4.55 -12.41 -50.04
N ASP A 4 -4.71 -12.95 -48.82
CA ASP A 4 -4.41 -12.32 -47.54
C ASP A 4 -2.88 -12.18 -47.38
N VAL A 5 -2.38 -10.98 -47.11
CA VAL A 5 -0.99 -10.80 -46.64
C VAL A 5 -1.02 -10.49 -45.15
N SER A 6 -0.91 -11.56 -44.35
CA SER A 6 -0.47 -11.50 -42.97
C SER A 6 1.04 -11.28 -42.97
N THR A 7 1.50 -10.07 -42.67
CA THR A 7 2.92 -9.86 -42.34
C THR A 7 3.09 -10.03 -40.84
N GLU A 8 3.56 -11.22 -40.45
CA GLU A 8 4.19 -11.43 -39.15
C GLU A 8 5.46 -10.57 -39.08
N VAL A 9 5.40 -9.47 -38.35
CA VAL A 9 6.61 -8.74 -37.97
C VAL A 9 7.21 -9.50 -36.79
N GLY A 10 8.06 -10.48 -37.11
CA GLY A 10 9.01 -11.04 -36.17
C GLY A 10 9.91 -9.92 -35.68
N ILE A 11 9.65 -9.45 -34.47
CA ILE A 11 10.56 -8.54 -33.76
C ILE A 11 11.68 -9.43 -33.22
N GLU A 12 12.71 -9.64 -34.04
CA GLU A 12 14.02 -10.01 -33.54
C GLU A 12 14.46 -8.91 -32.56
N ALA A 13 14.50 -9.26 -31.27
CA ALA A 13 14.90 -8.36 -30.20
C ALA A 13 16.40 -8.12 -30.30
N ASP A 14 16.78 -7.18 -31.17
CA ASP A 14 18.10 -6.57 -31.18
C ASP A 14 18.30 -5.82 -29.86
N SER A 15 19.34 -6.21 -29.15
CA SER A 15 19.50 -6.03 -27.71
C SER A 15 20.18 -4.70 -27.32
N ASP A 16 20.05 -3.63 -28.12
CA ASP A 16 20.83 -2.40 -27.89
C ASP A 16 20.25 -1.13 -28.55
N VAL A 17 18.92 -0.99 -28.63
CA VAL A 17 18.29 0.22 -29.19
C VAL A 17 17.39 0.90 -28.16
N GLU A 18 17.89 2.03 -27.67
CA GLU A 18 17.21 3.08 -26.91
C GLU A 18 16.73 2.70 -25.50
N GLU A 19 17.43 3.24 -24.50
CA GLU A 19 16.82 3.74 -23.26
C GLU A 19 15.73 4.77 -23.61
N VAL A 20 14.64 4.34 -24.24
CA VAL A 20 13.40 5.11 -24.30
C VAL A 20 13.08 5.40 -22.84
N LEU A 21 13.00 6.68 -22.50
CA LEU A 21 12.58 7.17 -21.20
C LEU A 21 11.14 6.71 -20.94
N LEU A 22 10.98 5.42 -20.62
CA LEU A 22 9.70 4.80 -20.32
C LEU A 22 9.15 5.52 -19.10
N GLU A 23 7.96 6.09 -19.25
CA GLU A 23 7.28 6.77 -18.15
C GLU A 23 7.21 5.83 -16.94
N PRO A 24 7.62 6.27 -15.73
CA PRO A 24 7.67 5.41 -14.56
C PRO A 24 6.32 4.76 -14.30
N ARG A 25 6.20 3.45 -14.52
CA ARG A 25 4.96 2.73 -14.30
C ARG A 25 4.80 2.44 -12.81
N PHE A 26 3.79 3.05 -12.18
CA PHE A 26 3.41 2.70 -10.81
C PHE A 26 2.91 1.26 -10.76
N LYS A 27 3.62 0.40 -10.02
CA LYS A 27 3.15 -0.93 -9.66
C LYS A 27 2.31 -0.81 -8.39
N TYR A 28 1.11 -1.36 -8.40
CA TYR A 28 0.26 -1.44 -7.22
C TYR A 28 -0.08 -2.90 -6.90
N SER A 29 -0.16 -3.20 -5.61
CA SER A 29 -0.74 -4.43 -5.10
C SER A 29 -1.93 -4.05 -4.21
N ARG A 30 -3.00 -4.84 -4.25
CA ARG A 30 -4.14 -4.64 -3.34
C ARG A 30 -3.88 -5.40 -2.06
N ILE A 31 -3.94 -4.67 -0.95
CA ILE A 31 -4.02 -5.27 0.37
C ILE A 31 -5.46 -5.78 0.54
N LEU A 32 -5.61 -7.10 0.55
CA LEU A 32 -6.90 -7.76 0.72
C LEU A 32 -7.06 -8.14 2.21
N ASN A 33 -7.97 -9.04 2.55
CA ASN A 33 -8.18 -9.51 3.93
C ASN A 33 -8.96 -8.53 4.84
N SER A 34 -8.43 -8.11 5.99
CA SER A 34 -9.20 -7.37 7.00
C SER A 34 -9.40 -5.89 6.65
N VAL A 35 -8.47 -5.30 5.89
CA VAL A 35 -8.47 -3.87 5.57
C VAL A 35 -9.76 -3.42 4.86
N PRO A 36 -10.26 -4.11 3.81
CA PRO A 36 -11.53 -3.72 3.19
C PRO A 36 -12.74 -3.75 4.15
N ALA A 37 -12.76 -4.66 5.13
CA ALA A 37 -13.85 -4.73 6.11
C ALA A 37 -13.81 -3.52 7.06
N ILE A 38 -12.61 -3.14 7.52
CA ILE A 38 -12.38 -1.95 8.33
C ILE A 38 -12.82 -0.70 7.57
N LEU A 39 -12.39 -0.57 6.30
CA LEU A 39 -12.70 0.59 5.45
C LEU A 39 -14.16 0.67 4.98
N ARG A 40 -14.93 -0.43 5.08
CA ARG A 40 -16.39 -0.40 4.86
C ARG A 40 -17.15 0.13 6.06
N GLN A 41 -16.64 -0.08 7.27
CA GLN A 41 -17.28 0.34 8.53
C GLN A 41 -16.82 1.74 8.97
N ASP A 42 -15.58 2.10 8.65
CA ASP A 42 -14.98 3.38 9.01
C ASP A 42 -14.06 3.89 7.89
N ALA A 43 -13.61 5.15 7.99
CA ALA A 43 -12.68 5.75 7.03
C ALA A 43 -11.26 5.81 7.61
N ALA A 44 -10.24 5.48 6.80
CA ALA A 44 -8.85 5.74 7.15
C ALA A 44 -8.55 7.24 7.09
N THR A 45 -7.85 7.76 8.10
CA THR A 45 -7.46 9.18 8.21
C THR A 45 -5.95 9.38 8.13
N CYS A 46 -5.15 8.41 8.61
CA CYS A 46 -3.70 8.44 8.55
C CYS A 46 -3.11 7.04 8.40
N MET A 47 -1.86 6.96 7.93
CA MET A 47 -1.13 5.71 7.78
C MET A 47 0.36 5.94 8.02
N ALA A 48 1.03 4.95 8.61
CA ALA A 48 2.49 4.90 8.73
C ALA A 48 2.96 3.48 8.35
N ILE A 49 4.03 3.41 7.57
CA ILE A 49 4.56 2.15 7.04
C ILE A 49 5.90 1.83 7.73
N HIS A 50 6.06 0.57 8.08
CA HIS A 50 7.29 -0.06 8.54
C HIS A 50 7.57 -1.29 7.67
N ASP A 51 8.82 -1.77 7.68
CA ASP A 51 9.26 -2.87 6.81
C ASP A 51 8.53 -4.19 7.04
N LYS A 52 7.90 -4.36 8.22
CA LYS A 52 7.10 -5.55 8.57
C LYS A 52 5.60 -5.26 8.63
N PHE A 53 5.22 -4.06 9.05
CA PHE A 53 3.83 -3.72 9.40
C PHE A 53 3.46 -2.32 8.92
N ALA A 54 2.18 -2.09 8.73
CA ALA A 54 1.57 -0.79 8.50
C ALA A 54 0.61 -0.48 9.65
N ALA A 55 0.69 0.73 10.18
CA ALA A 55 -0.31 1.24 11.11
C ALA A 55 -1.30 2.11 10.34
N LEU A 56 -2.59 1.81 10.45
CA LEU A 56 -3.69 2.52 9.83
C LEU A 56 -4.54 3.16 10.93
N GLY A 57 -4.62 4.49 10.93
CA GLY A 57 -5.51 5.24 11.81
C GLY A 57 -6.86 5.47 11.13
N SER A 58 -7.94 5.30 11.89
CA SER A 58 -9.30 5.49 11.41
C SER A 58 -9.96 6.74 11.99
N ARG A 59 -11.04 7.21 11.35
CA ARG A 59 -11.79 8.39 11.76
C ARG A 59 -12.44 8.23 13.13
N SER A 60 -12.82 7.00 13.51
CA SER A 60 -13.33 6.70 14.86
C SER A 60 -12.25 6.64 15.96
N GLY A 61 -10.97 6.85 15.60
CA GLY A 61 -9.85 6.87 16.56
C GLY A 61 -9.22 5.50 16.82
N TYR A 62 -9.47 4.51 15.98
CA TYR A 62 -8.81 3.21 16.10
C TYR A 62 -7.47 3.23 15.36
N VAL A 63 -6.46 2.57 15.93
CA VAL A 63 -5.19 2.30 15.27
C VAL A 63 -5.11 0.80 15.01
N TYR A 64 -5.14 0.43 13.73
CA TYR A 64 -5.02 -0.94 13.26
C TYR A 64 -3.59 -1.19 12.83
N ILE A 65 -2.97 -2.24 13.36
CA ILE A 65 -1.68 -2.71 12.88
C ILE A 65 -1.95 -3.87 11.93
N VAL A 66 -1.51 -3.72 10.69
CA VAL A 66 -1.70 -4.71 9.63
C VAL A 66 -0.37 -5.07 8.99
N ASP A 67 -0.23 -6.29 8.51
CA ASP A 67 0.91 -6.64 7.66
C ASP A 67 0.69 -6.21 6.18
N HIS A 68 1.68 -6.46 5.33
CA HIS A 68 1.61 -6.16 3.90
C HIS A 68 0.54 -6.95 3.13
N PHE A 69 -0.01 -8.02 3.73
CA PHE A 69 -1.09 -8.83 3.17
C PHE A 69 -2.47 -8.42 3.69
N GLY A 70 -2.53 -7.56 4.72
CA GLY A 70 -3.76 -7.06 5.32
C GLY A 70 -4.27 -7.88 6.49
N ASN A 71 -3.44 -8.74 7.07
CA ASN A 71 -3.74 -9.44 8.32
C ASN A 71 -3.59 -8.48 9.50
N LEU A 72 -4.56 -8.49 10.41
CA LEU A 72 -4.49 -7.72 11.64
C LEU A 72 -3.53 -8.36 12.64
N HIS A 73 -2.64 -7.55 13.21
CA HIS A 73 -1.86 -7.94 14.38
C HIS A 73 -2.79 -8.07 15.60
N PRO A 74 -2.63 -9.06 16.47
CA PRO A 74 -3.50 -9.24 17.65
C PRO A 74 -3.47 -8.04 18.61
N GLU A 75 -2.32 -7.36 18.72
CA GLU A 75 -2.17 -6.12 19.48
C GLU A 75 -2.63 -4.89 18.68
N ASN A 76 -3.94 -4.74 18.51
CA ASN A 76 -4.52 -3.49 18.03
C ASN A 76 -4.87 -2.60 19.21
N VAL A 77 -4.36 -1.36 19.21
CA VAL A 77 -4.57 -0.44 20.32
C VAL A 77 -5.74 0.51 20.01
N ARG A 78 -6.70 0.58 20.94
CA ARG A 78 -7.70 1.64 20.96
C ARG A 78 -7.09 2.87 21.62
N LEU A 79 -6.56 3.78 20.82
CA LEU A 79 -6.12 5.08 21.33
C LEU A 79 -7.23 6.09 21.05
N PHE A 80 -8.11 6.31 22.03
CA PHE A 80 -9.10 7.40 22.01
C PHE A 80 -8.37 8.75 22.06
N PHE A 81 -7.80 9.17 20.93
CA PHE A 81 -7.31 10.53 20.74
C PHE A 81 -7.96 11.09 19.49
N ILE A 82 -9.07 11.80 19.70
CA ILE A 82 -9.67 12.69 18.70
C ILE A 82 -8.69 13.87 18.54
N CYS A 83 -7.59 13.67 17.82
CA CYS A 83 -6.65 14.76 17.55
C CYS A 83 -6.63 15.01 16.05
N PHE A 84 -7.53 15.89 15.63
CA PHE A 84 -7.66 16.41 14.27
C PHE A 84 -6.44 17.24 13.80
N ILE A 85 -5.34 17.25 14.55
CA ILE A 85 -4.27 18.22 14.39
C ILE A 85 -2.91 17.49 14.41
N ASN A 86 -2.38 17.27 13.21
CA ASN A 86 -1.03 16.85 12.84
C ASN A 86 -0.73 15.34 12.76
N LEU A 87 -0.67 14.86 11.51
CA LEU A 87 -0.01 13.65 11.00
C LEU A 87 1.40 13.40 11.61
N VAL A 88 2.06 14.47 12.09
CA VAL A 88 3.42 14.48 12.64
C VAL A 88 3.56 13.67 13.96
N LEU A 89 2.52 13.63 14.81
CA LEU A 89 2.56 12.88 16.07
C LEU A 89 2.38 11.36 15.85
N PHE A 90 1.56 10.97 14.86
CA PHE A 90 1.41 9.58 14.46
C PHE A 90 2.76 8.99 14.06
N GLY A 91 3.58 9.74 13.30
CA GLY A 91 4.91 9.31 12.91
C GLY A 91 5.86 9.04 14.08
N ARG A 92 5.84 9.81 15.18
CA ARG A 92 6.73 9.57 16.33
C ARG A 92 6.23 8.46 17.24
N CYS A 93 4.95 8.45 17.58
CA CYS A 93 4.37 7.42 18.46
C CYS A 93 4.34 6.05 17.77
N VAL A 94 3.98 5.99 16.48
CA VAL A 94 3.95 4.72 15.75
C VAL A 94 5.37 4.21 15.46
N LYS A 95 6.35 5.06 15.13
CA LYS A 95 7.73 4.60 15.00
C LYS A 95 8.24 3.98 16.30
N HIS A 96 7.98 4.65 17.44
CA HIS A 96 8.42 4.16 18.73
C HIS A 96 7.66 2.90 19.18
N PHE A 97 6.37 2.78 18.82
CA PHE A 97 5.55 1.61 19.10
C PHE A 97 5.93 0.41 18.21
N VAL A 98 6.13 0.64 16.91
CA VAL A 98 6.53 -0.40 15.96
C VAL A 98 7.98 -0.86 16.19
N GLN A 99 8.87 0.02 16.65
CA GLN A 99 10.21 -0.37 17.12
C GLN A 99 10.19 -1.23 18.39
N HIS A 100 9.11 -1.19 19.18
CA HIS A 100 8.93 -2.04 20.36
C HIS A 100 8.24 -3.37 20.06
N LEU A 101 7.76 -3.55 18.81
CA LEU A 101 7.14 -4.77 18.31
C LEU A 101 8.16 -5.74 17.66
N GLU A 102 9.45 -5.39 17.62
CA GLU A 102 10.55 -6.30 17.24
C GLU A 102 11.06 -7.13 18.41
#